data_AF-A0A0D0VIR3-F1
#
_entry.id   AF-A0A0D0VIR3-F1
#
_cell.length_a   1.000
_cell.length_b   1.000
_cell.length_c   1.000
_cell.angle_alpha   90.00
_cell.angle_beta   90.00
_cell.angle_gamma   90.00
#
_symmetry.space_group_name_H-M   'P 1'
#
loop_
_entity.id
_entity.type
_entity.pdbx_description
1 polymer ?
#
loop_
_entity_poly.entity_id
_entity_poly.type
_entity_poly.pdbx_seq_one_letter_code
_entity_poly.pdbx_strand_id
1 'polypeptide(L)'
;MLNPKRGHVRVATAAFAGLLTGALALAAPALAVDPTKCTKGYNNANTAWGTCTGRGEWRVVTWCYYAGSTNSGWYGWSDGGTHTAYSSCKSPSHVTDIFIEAR
;
A
#
# COMPACT_ATOMS: atom_id res chain seq x y z
N MET A 1 31.48 25.44 57.37
CA MET A 1 30.69 24.40 58.09
C MET A 1 29.41 25.03 58.59
N LEU A 2 28.24 24.71 58.03
CA LEU A 2 26.95 24.50 58.72
C LEU A 2 25.83 24.36 57.68
N ASN A 3 25.02 23.33 57.95
CA ASN A 3 23.96 22.74 57.16
C ASN A 3 22.62 23.39 57.57
N PRO A 4 21.61 23.44 56.68
CA PRO A 4 20.27 23.11 57.17
C PRO A 4 19.56 22.08 56.29
N LYS A 5 19.18 20.97 56.93
CA LYS A 5 18.22 19.98 56.44
C LYS A 5 16.78 20.47 56.69
N ARG A 6 15.94 20.27 55.65
CA ARG A 6 14.55 19.77 55.65
C ARG A 6 13.45 20.55 56.41
N GLY A 7 12.58 21.19 55.63
CA GLY A 7 11.13 21.23 55.87
C GLY A 7 10.41 20.73 54.63
N HIS A 8 9.70 19.61 54.73
CA HIS A 8 8.94 19.02 53.62
C HIS A 8 7.51 19.55 53.63
N VAL A 9 7.03 20.12 52.52
CA VAL A 9 5.63 19.98 52.10
C VAL A 9 5.63 19.64 50.62
N ARG A 10 5.04 18.47 50.34
CA ARG A 10 4.89 17.85 49.02
C ARG A 10 3.74 18.54 48.29
N VAL A 11 4.01 19.19 47.17
CA VAL A 11 3.02 19.30 46.10
C VAL A 11 3.57 18.50 44.94
N ALA A 12 2.96 17.33 44.75
CA ALA A 12 3.25 16.43 43.66
C ALA A 12 2.75 17.05 42.35
N THR A 13 3.65 17.27 41.42
CA THR A 13 3.42 17.00 39.99
C THR A 13 4.81 16.83 39.37
N ALA A 14 5.22 15.56 39.33
CA ALA A 14 6.31 15.05 38.51
C ALA A 14 6.14 15.62 37.09
N ALA A 15 7.09 16.39 36.57
CA ALA A 15 8.35 15.95 35.96
C ALA A 15 8.16 15.31 34.58
N PHE A 16 9.21 15.46 33.77
CA PHE A 16 9.41 15.02 32.39
C PHE A 16 8.85 15.99 31.35
N ALA A 17 9.61 16.97 30.83
CA ALA A 17 10.96 16.83 30.26
C ALA A 17 11.07 15.54 29.44
N GLY A 18 10.57 15.59 28.21
CA GLY A 18 10.70 14.52 27.24
C GLY A 18 10.68 15.12 25.85
N LEU A 19 11.88 15.33 25.29
CA LEU A 19 12.06 15.40 23.85
C LEU A 19 11.34 14.19 23.23
N LEU A 20 10.33 14.42 22.41
CA LEU A 20 9.92 13.45 21.41
C LEU A 20 10.41 13.94 20.05
N THR A 21 11.72 13.80 19.86
CA THR A 21 12.26 13.33 18.58
C THR A 21 11.51 12.06 18.21
N GLY A 22 10.60 12.17 17.25
CA GLY A 22 9.74 11.05 16.85
C GLY A 22 9.14 11.24 15.46
N ALA A 23 9.81 11.98 14.58
CA ALA A 23 9.57 11.82 13.14
C ALA A 23 10.24 10.50 12.72
N LEU A 24 9.61 9.37 13.04
CA LEU A 24 9.83 8.15 12.27
C LEU A 24 9.27 8.44 10.87
N ALA A 25 10.12 8.97 10.00
CA ALA A 25 9.97 8.76 8.57
C ALA A 25 10.13 7.26 8.34
N LEU A 26 9.05 6.48 8.51
CA LEU A 26 8.94 5.19 7.84
C LEU A 26 8.86 5.47 6.35
N ALA A 27 10.02 5.71 5.74
CA ALA A 27 10.22 5.35 4.35
C ALA A 27 10.09 3.82 4.30
N ALA A 28 8.85 3.33 4.18
CA ALA A 28 8.60 1.95 3.78
C ALA A 28 9.39 1.72 2.47
N PRO A 29 10.00 0.55 2.29
CA PRO A 29 10.84 0.31 1.13
C PRO A 29 9.99 0.50 -0.13
N ALA A 30 10.25 1.58 -0.87
CA ALA A 30 9.76 1.80 -2.21
C ALA A 30 10.47 0.84 -3.17
N LEU A 31 10.24 -0.45 -2.98
CA LEU A 31 10.41 -1.46 -4.02
C LEU A 31 8.99 -1.72 -4.54
N ALA A 32 8.36 -0.66 -5.05
CA ALA A 32 7.04 -0.74 -5.64
C ALA A 32 7.22 -1.13 -7.11
N VAL A 33 6.44 -2.09 -7.56
CA VAL A 33 6.38 -2.45 -8.97
C VAL A 33 6.07 -1.19 -9.76
N ASP A 34 6.76 -0.97 -10.88
CA ASP A 34 6.46 0.17 -11.75
C ASP A 34 5.29 -0.23 -12.67
N PRO A 35 4.08 0.30 -12.46
CA PRO A 35 2.91 -0.09 -13.24
C PRO A 35 3.05 0.26 -14.73
N THR A 36 3.95 1.19 -15.09
CA THR A 36 4.22 1.56 -16.48
C THR A 36 5.06 0.52 -17.23
N LYS A 37 5.78 -0.34 -16.50
CA LYS A 37 6.59 -1.43 -17.05
C LYS A 37 5.85 -2.76 -17.10
N CYS A 38 4.67 -2.83 -16.50
CA CYS A 38 3.84 -4.01 -16.53
C CYS A 38 3.14 -4.15 -17.88
N THR A 39 2.99 -5.38 -18.35
CA THR A 39 2.20 -5.69 -19.54
C THR A 39 0.76 -5.99 -19.15
N LYS A 40 -0.19 -5.72 -20.05
CA LYS A 40 -1.61 -5.95 -19.82
C LYS A 40 -2.33 -6.24 -21.11
N GLY A 41 -3.46 -6.93 -21.03
CA GLY A 41 -4.24 -7.26 -22.20
C GLY A 41 -5.58 -7.91 -21.87
N TYR A 42 -6.36 -8.12 -22.93
CA TYR A 42 -7.63 -8.82 -22.87
C TYR A 42 -7.34 -10.33 -22.92
N ASN A 43 -7.89 -11.09 -21.97
CA ASN A 43 -7.89 -12.55 -22.02
C ASN A 43 -9.10 -13.04 -22.82
N ASN A 44 -10.26 -12.43 -22.59
CA ASN A 44 -11.50 -12.64 -23.33
C ASN A 44 -12.40 -11.39 -23.18
N ALA A 45 -13.63 -11.44 -23.68
CA ALA A 45 -14.57 -10.31 -23.62
C ALA A 45 -14.86 -9.81 -22.20
N ASN A 46 -14.82 -10.67 -21.19
CA ASN A 46 -15.18 -10.36 -19.81
C ASN A 46 -13.98 -10.35 -18.85
N THR A 47 -12.78 -10.71 -19.30
CA THR A 47 -11.61 -10.88 -18.43
C THR A 47 -10.39 -10.18 -19.02
N ALA A 48 -9.74 -9.37 -18.19
CA ALA A 48 -8.46 -8.75 -18.43
C ALA A 48 -7.36 -9.43 -17.62
N TRP A 49 -6.12 -9.29 -18.08
CA TRP A 49 -4.93 -9.74 -17.38
C TRP A 49 -3.87 -8.65 -17.35
N GLY A 50 -2.98 -8.73 -16.37
CA GLY A 50 -1.78 -7.92 -16.27
C GLY A 50 -0.65 -8.73 -15.68
N THR A 51 0.58 -8.44 -16.12
CA THR A 51 1.80 -9.09 -15.67
C THR A 51 2.82 -8.04 -15.28
N CYS A 52 3.33 -8.15 -14.06
CA CYS A 52 4.38 -7.28 -13.55
C CYS A 52 5.60 -8.10 -13.10
N THR A 53 6.77 -7.47 -13.09
CA THR A 53 8.01 -8.04 -12.56
C THR A 53 8.60 -7.09 -11.54
N GLY A 54 9.10 -7.64 -10.43
CA GLY A 54 9.72 -6.86 -9.34
C GLY A 54 8.83 -6.75 -8.13
N ARG A 55 9.43 -6.48 -6.97
CA ARG A 55 8.76 -6.52 -5.66
C ARG A 55 7.66 -5.46 -5.56
N GLY A 56 6.78 -5.62 -4.57
CA GLY A 56 5.75 -4.64 -4.22
C GLY A 56 4.33 -5.17 -4.35
N GLU A 57 3.35 -4.29 -4.16
CA GLU A 57 1.94 -4.62 -4.33
C GLU A 57 1.36 -3.94 -5.58
N TRP A 58 0.60 -4.69 -6.37
CA TRP A 58 -0.12 -4.14 -7.51
C TRP A 58 -1.41 -4.89 -7.79
N ARG A 59 -2.23 -4.34 -8.68
CA ARG A 59 -3.47 -4.96 -9.12
C ARG A 59 -3.79 -4.60 -10.56
N VAL A 60 -4.58 -5.45 -11.21
CA VAL A 60 -5.26 -5.13 -12.46
C VAL A 60 -6.59 -4.48 -12.12
N VAL A 61 -6.83 -3.30 -12.66
CA VAL A 61 -8.13 -2.61 -12.60
C VAL A 61 -8.75 -2.66 -13.99
N THR A 62 -9.99 -3.11 -14.06
CA THR A 62 -10.71 -3.33 -15.31
C THR A 62 -11.95 -2.47 -15.30
N TRP A 63 -12.12 -1.64 -16.33
CA TRP A 63 -13.38 -0.93 -16.56
C TRP A 63 -14.32 -1.80 -17.37
N CYS A 64 -15.57 -1.81 -16.96
CA CYS A 64 -16.63 -2.65 -17.47
C CYS A 64 -17.76 -1.78 -17.98
N TYR A 65 -18.14 -1.97 -19.24
CA TYR A 65 -19.14 -1.15 -19.95
C TYR A 65 -20.42 -0.83 -19.14
N TYR A 66 -20.98 -1.79 -18.40
CA TYR A 66 -22.19 -1.61 -17.59
C TYR A 66 -21.95 -1.60 -16.07
N ALA A 67 -20.87 -2.21 -15.60
CA ALA A 67 -20.68 -2.52 -14.18
C ALA A 67 -19.75 -1.57 -13.43
N GLY A 68 -19.20 -0.55 -14.10
CA GLY A 68 -18.18 0.33 -13.51
C GLY A 68 -16.81 -0.33 -13.53
N SER A 69 -16.06 -0.28 -12.43
CA SER A 69 -14.71 -0.88 -12.34
C SER A 69 -14.67 -2.11 -11.45
N THR A 70 -13.88 -3.11 -11.81
CA THR A 70 -13.50 -4.27 -10.98
C THR A 70 -11.98 -4.35 -10.87
N ASN A 71 -11.48 -5.16 -9.95
CA ASN A 71 -10.04 -5.37 -9.81
C ASN A 71 -9.70 -6.79 -9.38
N SER A 72 -8.44 -7.17 -9.55
CA SER A 72 -7.90 -8.48 -9.17
C SER A 72 -7.67 -8.66 -7.66
N GLY A 73 -7.94 -7.63 -6.85
CA GLY A 73 -7.33 -7.49 -5.53
C GLY A 73 -5.85 -7.08 -5.62
N TRP A 74 -5.28 -6.62 -4.51
CA TRP A 74 -3.86 -6.33 -4.40
C TRP A 74 -3.07 -7.64 -4.31
N TYR A 75 -2.14 -7.81 -5.22
CA TYR A 75 -1.21 -8.90 -5.26
C TYR A 75 0.16 -8.39 -4.82
N GLY A 76 0.67 -8.92 -3.71
CA GLY A 76 1.93 -8.52 -3.09
C GLY A 76 2.95 -9.65 -3.08
N TRP A 77 4.19 -9.36 -3.47
CA TRP A 77 5.28 -10.34 -3.36
C TRP A 77 6.62 -9.70 -3.00
N SER A 78 7.44 -10.46 -2.27
CA SER A 78 8.71 -10.00 -1.69
C SER A 78 9.96 -10.47 -2.43
N ASP A 79 9.85 -11.45 -3.32
CA ASP A 79 10.99 -12.13 -3.98
C ASP A 79 11.42 -11.44 -5.29
N GLY A 80 10.54 -10.70 -5.94
CA GLY A 80 10.83 -9.92 -7.15
C GLY A 80 10.53 -10.66 -8.45
N GLY A 81 9.76 -11.75 -8.38
CA GLY A 81 9.38 -12.57 -9.52
C GLY A 81 8.49 -11.84 -10.55
N THR A 82 8.15 -12.57 -11.61
CA THR A 82 7.15 -12.14 -12.60
C THR A 82 5.85 -12.86 -12.30
N HIS A 83 4.76 -12.11 -12.13
CA HIS A 83 3.46 -12.71 -11.84
C HIS A 83 2.34 -12.05 -12.63
N THR A 84 1.30 -12.82 -12.87
CA THR A 84 0.12 -12.42 -13.63
C THR A 84 -1.10 -12.42 -12.73
N ALA A 85 -1.90 -11.37 -12.80
CA ALA A 85 -3.18 -11.24 -12.12
C ALA A 85 -4.30 -11.02 -13.15
N TYR A 86 -5.52 -11.38 -12.76
CA TYR A 86 -6.69 -11.32 -13.61
C TYR A 86 -7.81 -10.57 -12.93
N SER A 87 -8.57 -9.80 -13.71
CA SER A 87 -9.76 -9.10 -13.25
C SER A 87 -10.87 -9.31 -14.27
N SER A 88 -12.08 -9.57 -13.79
CA SER A 88 -13.22 -9.92 -14.64
C SER A 88 -14.40 -8.98 -14.41
N CYS A 89 -15.06 -8.63 -15.50
CA CYS A 89 -16.37 -8.00 -15.56
C CYS A 89 -17.47 -9.05 -15.46
N LYS A 90 -18.50 -8.79 -14.66
CA LYS A 90 -19.67 -9.68 -14.57
C LYS A 90 -20.54 -9.50 -15.82
N SER A 91 -20.96 -10.61 -16.43
CA SER A 91 -21.91 -10.60 -17.56
C SER A 91 -23.21 -9.88 -17.19
N PRO A 92 -23.82 -9.11 -18.13
CA PRO A 92 -23.50 -9.00 -19.56
C PRO A 92 -22.42 -7.95 -19.91
N SER A 93 -21.69 -7.40 -18.93
CA SER A 93 -20.67 -6.38 -19.19
C SER A 93 -19.39 -6.97 -19.75
N HIS A 94 -18.73 -6.25 -20.67
CA HIS A 94 -17.41 -6.60 -21.21
C HIS A 94 -16.34 -5.58 -20.77
N VAL A 95 -15.08 -5.95 -20.93
CA VAL A 95 -13.93 -5.10 -20.62
C VAL A 95 -13.84 -3.96 -21.65
N THR A 96 -13.75 -2.72 -21.18
CA THR A 96 -13.55 -1.54 -22.03
C THR A 96 -12.12 -1.01 -21.90
N ASP A 97 -11.61 -0.91 -20.67
CA ASP A 97 -10.25 -0.45 -20.39
C ASP A 97 -9.58 -1.29 -19.30
N ILE A 98 -8.24 -1.28 -19.34
CA ILE A 98 -7.39 -2.04 -18.42
C ILE A 98 -6.31 -1.11 -17.87
N PHE A 99 -6.17 -1.05 -16.56
CA PHE A 99 -5.15 -0.29 -15.85
C PHE A 99 -4.39 -1.20 -14.90
N ILE A 100 -3.14 -0.82 -14.62
CA ILE A 100 -2.36 -1.43 -13.55
C ILE A 100 -2.07 -0.34 -12.54
N GLU A 101 -2.36 -0.63 -11.28
CA GLU A 101 -2.07 0.23 -10.15
C GLU A 101 -1.07 -0.45 -9.25
N ALA A 102 -0.13 0.31 -8.70
CA ALA A 102 0.88 -0.15 -7.76
C ALA A 102 0.85 0.71 -6.49
N ARG A 103 1.27 0.16 -5.35
CA ARG A 103 1.41 0.88 -4.09
C ARG A 103 2.57 0.36 -3.24
#